data_AF-A0A3L7W5F9-F1
#
_entry.id   AF-A0A3L7W5F9-F1
#
_cell.length_a   1.000
_cell.length_b   1.000
_cell.length_c   1.000
_cell.angle_alpha   90.00
_cell.angle_beta   90.00
_cell.angle_gamma   90.00
#
_symmetry.space_group_name_H-M   'P 1'
#
loop_
_entity.id
_entity.type
_entity.pdbx_description
1 polymer ?
#
loop_
_entity_poly.entity_id
_entity_poly.type
_entity_poly.pdbx_seq_one_letter_code
_entity_poly.pdbx_strand_id
1 'polypeptide(L)' 'MSEKAFTPRADRPTLMREHAVARAKRAAAAAGSAEWRAAATEVAAIEVELAKFSALSTAPDRIARPEAKNRT' A
#
# COMPACT_ATOMS: atom_id res chain seq x y z
N MET A 1 -13.88 -18.82 -14.96
CA MET A 1 -13.02 -18.33 -13.86
C MET A 1 -12.78 -16.85 -14.12
N SER A 2 -13.40 -15.95 -13.36
CA SER A 2 -13.23 -14.51 -13.59
C SER A 2 -11.95 -14.07 -12.87
N GLU A 3 -10.85 -13.96 -13.62
CA GLU A 3 -9.65 -13.24 -13.18
C GLU A 3 -10.06 -11.79 -12.94
N LYS A 4 -10.43 -11.47 -11.69
CA LYS A 4 -10.46 -10.09 -11.22
C LYS A 4 -9.01 -9.62 -11.18
N ALA A 5 -8.50 -9.25 -12.34
CA ALA A 5 -7.26 -8.52 -12.47
C ALA A 5 -7.38 -7.28 -11.57
N PHE A 6 -6.45 -7.16 -10.62
CA PHE A 6 -6.33 -6.01 -9.74
C PHE A 6 -6.31 -4.74 -10.60
N THR A 7 -7.35 -3.90 -10.52
CA THR A 7 -7.46 -2.67 -11.29
C THR A 7 -6.80 -1.52 -10.51
N PRO A 8 -5.71 -0.90 -11.03
CA PRO A 8 -4.94 0.12 -10.32
C PRO A 8 -5.66 1.46 -10.07
N ARG A 9 -6.98 1.53 -10.29
CA ARG A 9 -7.81 2.74 -10.18
C ARG A 9 -9.01 2.56 -9.25
N ALA A 10 -8.99 1.56 -8.37
CA ALA A 10 -10.02 1.39 -7.37
C ALA A 10 -10.01 2.55 -6.35
N ASP A 11 -11.18 2.98 -5.91
CA ASP A 11 -11.36 3.95 -4.84
C ASP A 11 -10.94 3.38 -3.48
N ARG A 12 -10.60 4.26 -2.52
CA ARG A 12 -10.08 3.85 -1.20
C ARG A 12 -10.96 2.80 -0.47
N PRO A 13 -12.31 2.90 -0.43
CA PRO A 13 -13.15 1.86 0.16
C PRO A 13 -13.03 0.49 -0.51
N THR A 14 -12.93 0.45 -1.84
CA THR A 14 -12.74 -0.80 -2.59
C THR A 14 -11.39 -1.43 -2.27
N LEU A 15 -10.31 -0.63 -2.30
CA LEU A 15 -8.97 -1.11 -1.93
C LEU A 15 -8.91 -1.62 -0.49
N MET A 16 -9.60 -1.00 0.46
CA MET A 16 -9.69 -1.50 1.85
C MET A 16 -10.39 -2.86 1.94
N ARG A 17 -11.47 -3.07 1.16
CA ARG A 17 -12.16 -4.36 1.11
C ARG A 17 -11.28 -5.43 0.49
N GLU A 18 -10.59 -5.12 -0.61
CA GLU A 18 -9.67 -6.03 -1.28
C GLU A 18 -8.47 -6.38 -0.40
N HIS A 19 -7.93 -5.41 0.33
CA HIS A 19 -6.85 -5.63 1.31
C HIS A 19 -7.25 -6.62 2.39
N ALA A 20 -8.46 -6.47 2.94
CA ALA A 20 -8.99 -7.39 3.95
C ALA A 20 -9.12 -8.82 3.39
N VAL A 21 -9.61 -8.97 2.16
CA VAL A 21 -9.71 -10.27 1.48
C VAL A 21 -8.32 -10.88 1.24
N ALA A 22 -7.36 -10.10 0.73
CA ALA A 22 -6.00 -10.57 0.47
C ALA A 22 -5.29 -10.98 1.77
N ARG A 23 -5.48 -10.23 2.87
CA ARG A 23 -4.98 -10.60 4.20
C ARG A 23 -5.61 -11.90 4.72
N ALA A 24 -6.92 -12.08 4.53
CA ALA A 24 -7.59 -13.32 4.92
C ALA A 24 -7.07 -14.52 4.12
N LYS A 25 -6.90 -14.38 2.80
CA LYS A 25 -6.30 -15.42 1.94
C LYS A 25 -4.89 -15.78 2.40
N ARG A 26 -4.05 -14.79 2.71
CA ARG A 26 -2.69 -15.01 3.21
C ARG A 26 -2.67 -15.71 4.57
N ALA A 27 -3.58 -15.36 5.47
CA ALA A 27 -3.67 -15.97 6.80
C ALA A 27 -4.17 -17.43 6.73
N ALA A 28 -5.02 -17.75 5.76
CA ALA A 28 -5.50 -19.11 5.52
C ALA A 28 -4.49 -20.00 4.79
N ALA A 29 -3.54 -19.41 4.05
CA ALA A 29 -2.52 -20.14 3.32
C ALA A 29 -1.37 -20.62 4.23
N ALA A 30 -0.79 -21.77 3.92
CA ALA A 30 0.37 -22.29 4.61
C ALA A 30 1.58 -21.35 4.42
N ALA A 31 2.25 -20.99 5.52
CA ALA A 31 3.39 -20.08 5.48
C ALA A 31 4.47 -20.57 4.49
N GLY A 32 4.86 -19.70 3.56
CA GLY A 32 5.87 -19.99 2.53
C GLY A 32 5.35 -20.69 1.27
N SER A 33 4.07 -21.12 1.24
CA SER A 33 3.46 -21.70 0.04
C SER A 33 3.39 -20.70 -1.12
N ALA A 34 3.17 -21.20 -2.33
CA ALA A 34 3.01 -20.34 -3.50
C ALA A 34 1.79 -19.40 -3.35
N GLU A 35 0.71 -19.91 -2.80
CA GLU A 35 -0.53 -19.18 -2.50
C GLU A 35 -0.29 -18.11 -1.44
N TRP A 36 0.49 -18.43 -0.39
CA TRP A 36 0.87 -17.45 0.63
C TRP A 36 1.69 -16.31 0.02
N ARG A 37 2.66 -16.63 -0.85
CA ARG A 37 3.50 -15.63 -1.53
C ARG A 37 2.68 -14.78 -2.49
N ALA A 38 1.76 -15.38 -3.26
CA ALA A 38 0.86 -14.64 -4.14
C ALA A 38 -0.03 -13.67 -3.35
N ALA A 39 -0.67 -14.15 -2.28
CA ALA A 39 -1.50 -13.30 -1.42
C ALA A 39 -0.67 -12.20 -0.71
N ALA A 40 0.58 -12.46 -0.34
CA ALA A 40 1.48 -11.45 0.21
C ALA A 40 1.81 -10.34 -0.81
N THR A 41 2.05 -10.71 -2.07
CA THR A 41 2.25 -9.75 -3.16
C THR A 41 0.99 -8.92 -3.41
N GLU A 42 -0.20 -9.53 -3.40
CA GLU A 42 -1.48 -8.80 -3.50
C GLU A 42 -1.64 -7.79 -2.36
N VAL A 43 -1.38 -8.18 -1.11
CA VAL A 43 -1.44 -7.28 0.05
C VAL A 43 -0.50 -6.10 -0.12
N ALA A 44 0.75 -6.33 -0.54
CA ALA A 44 1.74 -5.28 -0.71
C ALA A 44 1.34 -4.29 -1.83
N ALA A 45 0.82 -4.80 -2.96
CA ALA A 45 0.36 -3.95 -4.06
C ALA A 45 -0.80 -3.03 -3.63
N ILE A 46 -1.76 -3.57 -2.88
CA ILE A 46 -2.89 -2.79 -2.37
C ILE A 46 -2.43 -1.74 -1.36
N GLU A 47 -1.48 -2.08 -0.47
CA GLU A 47 -0.92 -1.13 0.51
C GLU A 47 -0.20 0.04 -0.17
N VAL A 48 0.51 -0.20 -1.28
CA VAL A 48 1.13 0.87 -2.09
C VAL A 48 0.08 1.79 -2.70
N GLU A 49 -0.99 1.25 -3.28
CA GLU A 49 -2.07 2.09 -3.84
C GLU A 49 -2.79 2.89 -2.74
N LEU A 50 -3.03 2.29 -1.57
CA LEU A 50 -3.61 2.97 -0.43
C LEU A 50 -2.71 4.09 0.10
N ALA A 51 -1.38 3.89 0.11
CA ALA A 51 -0.43 4.90 0.52
C ALA A 51 -0.46 6.15 -0.37
N LYS A 52 -0.82 6.01 -1.66
CA LYS A 52 -0.97 7.18 -2.56
C LYS A 52 -2.09 8.13 -2.10
N PHE A 53 -3.18 7.61 -1.54
CA PHE A 53 -4.24 8.44 -0.97
C PHE A 53 -3.75 9.21 0.27
N SER A 54 -2.92 8.58 1.11
CA SER A 54 -2.33 9.24 2.29
C SER A 54 -1.23 10.24 1.91
N ALA A 55 -0.44 9.94 0.88
CA ALA A 55 0.62 10.82 0.36
C ALA A 55 0.03 12.09 -0.28
N LEU A 56 -1.11 12.00 -0.95
CA LEU A 56 -1.85 13.18 -1.43
C LEU A 56 -2.40 14.04 -0.28
N SER A 57 -2.58 13.48 0.91
CA SER A 57 -3.08 14.18 2.09
C SER A 57 -1.97 14.78 2.96
N THR A 58 -0.71 14.38 2.75
CA THR A 58 0.44 14.86 3.54
C THR A 58 1.21 15.85 2.68
N ALA A 59 1.11 17.15 2.99
CA ALA A 59 1.97 18.15 2.34
C ALA A 59 3.44 17.75 2.58
N PRO A 60 4.34 17.86 1.59
CA PRO A 60 5.75 17.63 1.84
C PRO A 60 6.18 18.66 2.89
N ASP A 61 6.43 18.17 4.11
CA ASP A 61 7.02 18.98 5.17
C ASP A 61 8.24 19.65 4.57
N ARG A 62 8.16 20.98 4.47
CA ARG A 62 9.25 21.82 3.96
C ARG A 62 10.45 21.47 4.82
N ILE A 63 11.38 20.70 4.23
CA ILE A 63 12.69 20.39 4.79
C ILE A 63 13.22 21.71 5.32
N ALA A 64 13.30 21.81 6.64
CA ALA A 64 13.75 23.01 7.33
C ALA A 64 15.11 23.36 6.73
N ARG A 65 15.15 24.49 6.00
CA ARG A 65 16.37 25.09 5.47
C ARG A 65 17.29 25.26 6.68
N PRO A 66 18.47 24.62 6.73
CA PRO A 66 19.38 24.83 7.84
C PRO A 66 19.73 26.32 7.84
N GLU A 67 19.42 26.99 8.96
CA GLU A 67 19.77 28.40 9.13
C GLU A 67 21.25 28.56 8.85
N ALA A 68 21.58 29.39 7.85
CA ALA A 68 22.93 29.82 7.60
C ALA A 68 23.39 30.62 8.83
N LYS A 69 24.04 29.92 9.76
CA LYS A 69 24.65 30.50 10.94
C LYS A 69 25.84 31.35 10.47
N ASN A 70 25.55 32.60 10.13
CA ASN A 70 26.55 33.63 9.88
C ASN A 70 27.42 33.73 11.14
N ARG A 71 28.66 33.24 11.02
CA ARG A 71 29.74 33.57 11.94
C ARG A 71 30.42 34.81 11.37
N THR A 72 30.13 35.96 11.97
CA THR A 72 30.97 37.16 11.95
C THR A 72 31.13 37.61 13.39
#